data_AF-A0A9E7CUL7-F1
#
_entry.id   AF-A0A9E7CUL7-F1
#
_cell.length_a   1.000
_cell.length_b   1.000
_cell.length_c   1.000
_cell.angle_alpha   90.00
_cell.angle_beta   90.00
_cell.angle_gamma   90.00
#
_symmetry.space_group_name_H-M   'P 1'
#
loop_
_entity.id
_entity.type
_entity.pdbx_description
1 polymer ?
#
loop_
_entity_poly.entity_id
_entity_poly.type
_entity_poly.pdbx_seq_one_letter_code
_entity_poly.pdbx_strand_id
1 'polypeptide(L)'
;MSYQRGIALAVLLALSVLLCSAGEKPPAEFISSGTFNGGTSRGGMLLEGVRFGRQGNATRMVLDLAKSDGSAADKHPVYSVEYREFPYRLVIRLEGVSFSDKTKVQSSPALPFSVVTPPDGSIKELQVFLSGPSEFKVIEIDDPAKLSIDVRPLKSDIPNIYSVQLTGPANAAEAYALIEQGSFPDGFLPDAVVMGNVVVVEQTFTSASEAARMDRMLQEMGYTCIINERRGNELPQV
;
A
#
# COMPACT_ATOMS: atom_id res chain seq x y z
N MET A 1 14.82 -52.62 -57.46
CA MET A 1 13.65 -53.12 -56.71
C MET A 1 14.05 -53.21 -55.25
N SER A 2 14.03 -52.09 -54.52
CA SER A 2 12.92 -51.62 -53.68
C SER A 2 12.65 -52.55 -52.50
N TYR A 3 13.10 -52.15 -51.30
CA TYR A 3 12.41 -52.33 -50.02
C TYR A 3 13.08 -51.42 -48.97
N GLN A 4 12.64 -50.16 -48.91
CA GLN A 4 12.82 -49.33 -47.71
C GLN A 4 11.87 -49.85 -46.63
N ARG A 5 12.40 -50.33 -45.50
CA ARG A 5 11.62 -50.56 -44.28
C ARG A 5 11.86 -49.41 -43.34
N GLY A 6 10.84 -48.57 -43.18
CA GLY A 6 10.81 -47.49 -42.19
C GLY A 6 10.80 -48.05 -40.78
N ILE A 7 11.70 -47.54 -39.95
CA ILE A 7 11.68 -47.75 -38.49
C ILE A 7 10.76 -46.68 -37.93
N ALA A 8 9.57 -47.10 -37.48
CA ALA A 8 8.67 -46.26 -36.72
C ALA A 8 9.26 -46.05 -35.32
N LEU A 9 9.75 -44.83 -35.06
CA LEU A 9 10.20 -44.39 -33.75
C LEU A 9 8.95 -44.08 -32.91
N ALA A 10 8.57 -44.99 -32.02
CA ALA A 10 7.56 -44.74 -31.01
C ALA A 10 8.13 -43.79 -29.96
N VAL A 11 7.79 -42.51 -30.06
CA VAL A 11 8.07 -41.52 -29.00
C VAL A 11 7.08 -41.77 -27.88
N LEU A 12 7.55 -42.38 -26.79
CA LEU A 12 6.83 -42.46 -25.53
C LEU A 12 6.73 -41.03 -24.96
N LEU A 13 5.59 -40.37 -25.13
CA LEU A 13 5.23 -39.21 -24.34
C LEU A 13 5.00 -39.67 -22.91
N ALA A 14 6.01 -39.49 -22.05
CA ALA A 14 5.83 -39.54 -20.61
C ALA A 14 5.02 -38.30 -20.21
N LEU A 15 3.70 -38.48 -20.12
CA LEU A 15 2.79 -37.50 -19.54
C LEU A 15 3.06 -37.47 -18.04
N SER A 16 3.97 -36.60 -17.60
CA SER A 16 4.16 -36.31 -16.17
C SER A 16 2.92 -35.57 -15.67
N VAL A 17 1.96 -36.34 -15.16
CA VAL A 17 0.85 -35.82 -14.36
C VAL A 17 1.47 -35.23 -13.09
N LEU A 18 1.66 -33.91 -13.09
CA LEU A 18 1.88 -33.13 -11.87
C LEU A 18 0.60 -33.28 -11.05
N LEU A 19 0.64 -34.23 -10.11
CA LEU A 19 -0.23 -34.22 -8.95
C LEU A 19 0.07 -32.93 -8.19
N CYS A 20 -0.72 -31.88 -8.43
CA CYS A 20 -0.82 -30.75 -7.52
C CYS A 20 -1.36 -31.27 -6.19
N SER A 21 -0.45 -31.71 -5.33
CA SER A 21 -0.65 -31.63 -3.90
C SER A 21 -1.13 -30.21 -3.59
N ALA A 22 -2.25 -30.08 -2.87
CA ALA A 22 -2.64 -28.83 -2.23
C ALA A 22 -1.55 -28.48 -1.20
N GLY A 23 -0.43 -27.94 -1.69
CA GLY A 23 0.69 -27.54 -0.88
C GLY A 23 0.26 -26.35 -0.04
N GLU A 24 0.51 -26.42 1.26
CA GLU A 24 0.42 -25.28 2.15
C GLU A 24 1.16 -24.09 1.51
N LYS A 25 0.46 -22.95 1.36
CA LYS A 25 1.07 -21.71 0.89
C LYS A 25 2.27 -21.43 1.80
N PRO A 26 3.49 -21.20 1.26
CA PRO A 26 4.66 -20.94 2.08
C PRO A 26 4.38 -19.77 3.03
N PRO A 27 4.93 -19.79 4.25
CA PRO A 27 4.65 -18.75 5.23
C PRO A 27 5.05 -17.38 4.68
N ALA A 28 4.20 -16.38 4.91
CA ALA A 28 4.49 -15.02 4.46
C ALA A 28 5.82 -14.51 5.05
N GLU A 29 6.71 -14.05 4.18
CA GLU A 29 8.02 -13.51 4.53
C GLU A 29 7.96 -12.00 4.78
N PHE A 30 8.86 -11.50 5.63
CA PHE A 30 9.01 -10.07 5.83
C PHE A 30 9.81 -9.46 4.67
N ILE A 31 9.34 -8.33 4.14
CA ILE A 31 10.05 -7.52 3.15
C ILE A 31 10.24 -6.10 3.71
N SER A 32 11.32 -5.43 3.30
CA SER A 32 11.63 -4.05 3.72
C SER A 32 11.27 -3.00 2.67
N SER A 33 10.76 -3.41 1.51
CA SER A 33 10.33 -2.53 0.42
C SER A 33 9.39 -3.25 -0.54
N GLY A 34 8.68 -2.49 -1.37
CA GLY A 34 7.78 -3.01 -2.40
C GLY A 34 6.34 -3.17 -1.94
N THR A 35 5.63 -4.08 -2.61
CA THR A 35 4.17 -4.19 -2.52
C THR A 35 3.75 -5.65 -2.41
N PHE A 36 2.88 -5.97 -1.45
CA PHE A 36 2.10 -7.20 -1.48
C PHE A 36 0.80 -6.96 -2.23
N ASN A 37 0.42 -7.90 -3.10
CA ASN A 37 -0.88 -7.91 -3.76
C ASN A 37 -1.55 -9.25 -3.47
N GLY A 38 -2.87 -9.24 -3.34
CA GLY A 38 -3.62 -10.46 -3.08
C GLY A 38 -5.12 -10.27 -3.17
N GLY A 39 -5.84 -11.23 -2.61
CA GLY A 39 -7.29 -11.33 -2.70
C GLY A 39 -7.80 -11.69 -4.10
N THR A 40 -9.10 -11.98 -4.15
CA THR A 40 -9.75 -12.49 -5.38
C THR A 40 -11.15 -11.94 -5.61
N SER A 41 -11.80 -11.41 -4.56
CA SER A 41 -13.14 -10.87 -4.68
C SER A 41 -13.11 -9.44 -5.20
N ARG A 42 -14.05 -9.10 -6.08
CA ARG A 42 -14.23 -7.73 -6.57
C ARG A 42 -15.51 -7.15 -5.98
N GLY A 43 -15.36 -6.49 -4.83
CA GLY A 43 -16.36 -5.63 -4.22
C GLY A 43 -17.45 -6.27 -3.38
N GLY A 44 -18.36 -5.42 -2.88
CA GLY A 44 -19.47 -5.81 -2.01
C GLY A 44 -19.07 -6.11 -0.57
N MET A 45 -18.01 -5.45 -0.09
CA MET A 45 -17.44 -5.69 1.23
C MET A 45 -17.40 -4.42 2.07
N LEU A 46 -17.38 -4.62 3.39
CA LEU A 46 -17.25 -3.57 4.39
C LEU A 46 -15.97 -3.82 5.19
N LEU A 47 -15.25 -2.74 5.49
CA LEU A 47 -14.29 -2.76 6.57
C LEU A 47 -15.06 -2.58 7.89
N GLU A 48 -15.06 -3.58 8.76
CA GLU A 48 -15.80 -3.53 10.04
C GLU A 48 -14.91 -3.25 11.25
N GLY A 49 -13.63 -3.58 11.13
CA GLY A 49 -12.70 -3.48 12.24
C GLY A 49 -11.28 -3.17 11.78
N VAL A 50 -10.64 -2.28 12.52
CA VAL A 50 -9.20 -2.05 12.44
C VAL A 50 -8.64 -2.24 13.84
N ARG A 51 -7.80 -3.26 14.02
CA ARG A 51 -7.25 -3.62 15.32
C ARG A 51 -5.74 -3.59 15.30
N PHE A 52 -5.14 -3.02 16.33
CA PHE A 52 -3.70 -3.07 16.55
C PHE A 52 -3.40 -3.91 17.78
N GLY A 53 -2.31 -4.68 17.72
CA GLY A 53 -1.86 -5.51 18.83
C GLY A 53 -0.38 -5.84 18.70
N ARG A 54 0.21 -6.30 19.80
CA ARG A 54 1.59 -6.79 19.78
C ARG A 54 1.59 -8.28 19.50
N GLN A 55 2.45 -8.73 18.59
CA GLN A 55 2.68 -10.15 18.32
C GLN A 55 4.18 -10.42 18.27
N GLY A 56 4.71 -10.97 19.38
CA GLY A 56 6.15 -11.16 19.53
C GLY A 56 6.91 -9.82 19.46
N ASN A 57 7.80 -9.69 18.48
CA ASN A 57 8.57 -8.48 18.22
C ASN A 57 7.94 -7.55 17.16
N ALA A 58 6.76 -7.90 16.63
CA ALA A 58 6.04 -7.10 15.65
C ALA A 58 4.81 -6.43 16.27
N THR A 59 4.41 -5.30 15.68
CA THR A 59 3.06 -4.74 15.80
C THR A 59 2.22 -5.35 14.69
N ARG A 60 1.11 -5.97 15.06
CA ARG A 60 0.13 -6.54 14.14
C ARG A 60 -1.04 -5.58 14.00
N MET A 61 -1.35 -5.23 12.76
CA MET A 61 -2.60 -4.62 12.36
C MET A 61 -3.50 -5.70 11.75
N VAL A 62 -4.79 -5.70 12.10
CA VAL A 62 -5.78 -6.60 11.51
C VAL A 62 -6.94 -5.77 10.97
N LEU A 63 -7.24 -6.00 9.69
CA LEU A 63 -8.44 -5.49 9.01
C LEU A 63 -9.49 -6.61 9.00
N ASP A 64 -10.60 -6.38 9.70
CA ASP A 64 -11.74 -7.30 9.70
C ASP A 64 -12.70 -6.92 8.56
N LEU A 65 -12.95 -7.88 7.68
CA LEU A 65 -13.77 -7.70 6.47
C LEU A 65 -15.11 -8.42 6.62
N ALA A 66 -16.17 -7.77 6.16
CA ALA A 66 -17.51 -8.33 6.09
C ALA A 66 -18.11 -8.14 4.70
N LYS A 67 -19.20 -8.87 4.44
CA LYS A 67 -20.07 -8.63 3.28
C LYS A 67 -20.88 -7.37 3.52
N SER A 68 -21.46 -6.80 2.47
CA SER A 68 -22.33 -5.61 2.57
C SER A 68 -23.51 -5.75 3.52
N ASP A 69 -23.95 -6.98 3.83
CA ASP A 69 -25.02 -7.26 4.79
C ASP A 69 -24.54 -7.36 6.27
N GLY A 70 -23.23 -7.18 6.51
CA GLY A 70 -22.59 -7.28 7.83
C GLY A 70 -22.29 -8.71 8.27
N SER A 71 -22.51 -9.72 7.40
CA SER A 71 -22.08 -11.09 7.67
C SER A 71 -20.58 -11.26 7.37
N ALA A 72 -19.96 -12.26 7.99
CA ALA A 72 -18.55 -12.57 7.76
C ALA A 72 -18.23 -12.76 6.27
N ALA A 73 -17.22 -12.05 5.76
CA ALA A 73 -16.66 -12.34 4.45
C ALA A 73 -15.89 -13.66 4.50
N ASP A 74 -16.02 -14.47 3.45
CA ASP A 74 -15.31 -15.74 3.25
C ASP A 74 -14.08 -15.60 2.36
N LYS A 75 -13.91 -14.42 1.73
CA LYS A 75 -12.79 -14.12 0.81
C LYS A 75 -12.30 -12.69 0.99
N HIS A 76 -11.05 -12.44 0.64
CA HIS A 76 -10.49 -11.09 0.61
C HIS A 76 -10.86 -10.35 -0.68
N PRO A 77 -11.09 -9.03 -0.59
CA PRO A 77 -11.14 -8.17 -1.76
C PRO A 77 -9.77 -8.15 -2.44
N VAL A 78 -9.70 -7.80 -3.72
CA VAL A 78 -8.41 -7.46 -4.33
C VAL A 78 -7.77 -6.34 -3.50
N TYR A 79 -6.51 -6.51 -3.12
CA TYR A 79 -5.80 -5.51 -2.32
C TYR A 79 -4.36 -5.31 -2.75
N SER A 80 -3.81 -4.16 -2.35
CA SER A 80 -2.37 -3.92 -2.31
C SER A 80 -1.95 -3.30 -0.97
N VAL A 81 -0.77 -3.69 -0.49
CA VAL A 81 -0.11 -3.09 0.68
C VAL A 81 1.30 -2.69 0.24
N GLU A 82 1.53 -1.39 0.16
CA GLU A 82 2.77 -0.80 -0.35
C GLU A 82 3.54 -0.11 0.78
N TYR A 83 4.85 -0.35 0.84
CA TYR A 83 5.74 0.39 1.71
C TYR A 83 6.26 1.65 1.02
N ARG A 84 6.00 2.81 1.63
CA ARG A 84 6.47 4.12 1.16
C ARG A 84 7.48 4.67 2.15
N GLU A 85 8.57 5.23 1.62
CA GLU A 85 9.54 5.98 2.40
C GLU A 85 9.15 7.46 2.46
N PHE A 86 9.42 8.11 3.59
CA PHE A 86 9.32 9.57 3.81
C PHE A 86 7.93 10.22 3.59
N PRO A 87 7.10 10.36 4.65
CA PRO A 87 7.25 9.65 5.92
C PRO A 87 7.08 8.15 5.71
N TYR A 88 7.81 7.34 6.48
CA TYR A 88 7.69 5.88 6.42
C TYR A 88 6.24 5.46 6.72
N ARG A 89 5.59 4.78 5.78
CA ARG A 89 4.20 4.35 5.95
C ARG A 89 3.83 3.16 5.08
N LEU A 90 2.78 2.46 5.48
CA LEU A 90 2.08 1.51 4.64
C LEU A 90 0.87 2.18 3.99
N VAL A 91 0.75 2.07 2.68
CA VAL A 91 -0.43 2.48 1.91
C VAL A 91 -1.19 1.23 1.51
N ILE A 92 -2.40 1.09 2.03
CA ILE A 92 -3.25 -0.09 1.85
C ILE A 92 -4.43 0.29 0.96
N ARG A 93 -4.65 -0.45 -0.12
CA ARG A 93 -5.77 -0.26 -1.04
C ARG A 93 -6.62 -1.52 -1.07
N LEU A 94 -7.93 -1.36 -1.00
CA LEU A 94 -8.90 -2.46 -0.96
C LEU A 94 -9.98 -2.20 -2.03
N GLU A 95 -10.06 -3.05 -3.06
CA GLU A 95 -10.98 -2.87 -4.17
C GLU A 95 -12.42 -3.18 -3.77
N GLY A 96 -13.32 -2.19 -3.95
CA GLY A 96 -14.75 -2.35 -3.71
C GLY A 96 -15.12 -2.59 -2.24
N VAL A 97 -14.26 -2.14 -1.32
CA VAL A 97 -14.55 -2.10 0.13
C VAL A 97 -15.02 -0.70 0.51
N SER A 98 -16.11 -0.62 1.25
CA SER A 98 -16.59 0.64 1.83
C SER A 98 -16.24 0.73 3.31
N PHE A 99 -16.03 1.96 3.78
CA PHE A 99 -15.85 2.24 5.19
C PHE A 99 -17.22 2.39 5.85
N SER A 100 -17.49 1.61 6.90
CA SER A 100 -18.75 1.72 7.63
C SER A 100 -18.63 2.74 8.77
N ASP A 101 -19.67 3.54 9.04
CA ASP A 101 -19.75 4.36 10.26
C ASP A 101 -19.73 3.50 11.54
N LYS A 102 -19.97 2.19 11.41
CA LYS A 102 -19.91 1.21 12.51
C LYS A 102 -18.52 0.61 12.69
N THR A 103 -17.53 1.00 11.86
CA THR A 103 -16.18 0.44 11.90
C THR A 103 -15.56 0.66 13.27
N LYS A 104 -15.12 -0.42 13.92
CA LYS A 104 -14.46 -0.34 15.22
C LYS A 104 -12.96 -0.19 15.03
N VAL A 105 -12.43 0.98 15.35
CA VAL A 105 -10.98 1.24 15.34
C VAL A 105 -10.45 1.10 16.78
N GLN A 106 -9.64 0.07 17.03
CA GLN A 106 -8.99 -0.16 18.32
C GLN A 106 -7.57 0.41 18.29
N SER A 107 -7.39 1.58 18.89
CA SER A 107 -6.21 2.43 18.72
C SER A 107 -5.07 2.23 19.75
N SER A 108 -4.93 1.05 20.37
CA SER A 108 -3.85 0.82 21.35
C SER A 108 -3.21 -0.56 21.22
N PRO A 109 -1.88 -0.66 20.95
CA PRO A 109 -0.93 0.42 20.64
C PRO A 109 -1.08 0.87 19.17
N ALA A 110 -1.70 2.02 18.91
CA ALA A 110 -1.88 2.49 17.54
C ALA A 110 -0.60 3.07 16.94
N LEU A 111 -0.27 2.57 15.75
CA LEU A 111 0.42 3.36 14.75
C LEU A 111 -0.54 4.46 14.27
N PRO A 112 -0.09 5.71 14.04
CA PRO A 112 -0.96 6.73 13.47
C PRO A 112 -1.56 6.23 12.15
N PHE A 113 -2.87 6.41 12.00
CA PHE A 113 -3.64 5.77 10.96
C PHE A 113 -4.66 6.75 10.37
N SER A 114 -4.85 6.68 9.06
CA SER A 114 -5.79 7.50 8.31
C SER A 114 -6.57 6.63 7.33
N VAL A 115 -7.83 6.97 7.12
CA VAL A 115 -8.69 6.37 6.08
C VAL A 115 -9.08 7.48 5.13
N VAL A 116 -8.80 7.27 3.84
CA VAL A 116 -9.21 8.17 2.78
C VAL A 116 -10.45 7.59 2.11
N THR A 117 -11.57 8.30 2.24
CA THR A 117 -12.85 7.91 1.64
C THR A 117 -13.33 8.98 0.66
N PRO A 118 -13.63 8.64 -0.60
CA PRO A 118 -14.38 9.52 -1.50
C PRO A 118 -15.84 9.70 -1.01
N PRO A 119 -16.61 10.63 -1.61
CA PRO A 119 -18.01 10.89 -1.22
C PRO A 119 -18.96 9.69 -1.33
N ASP A 120 -18.59 8.67 -2.10
CA ASP A 120 -19.37 7.42 -2.25
C ASP A 120 -19.18 6.43 -1.08
N GLY A 121 -18.33 6.76 -0.11
CA GLY A 121 -18.04 5.93 1.06
C GLY A 121 -17.15 4.71 0.78
N SER A 122 -16.65 4.57 -0.46
CA SER A 122 -15.59 3.60 -0.76
C SER A 122 -14.30 3.96 -0.03
N ILE A 123 -13.41 2.99 0.16
CA ILE A 123 -12.06 3.26 0.66
C ILE A 123 -11.15 3.47 -0.55
N LYS A 124 -10.61 4.68 -0.70
CA LYS A 124 -9.54 4.96 -1.67
C LYS A 124 -8.26 4.27 -1.21
N GLU A 125 -7.85 4.57 0.02
CA GLU A 125 -6.72 3.93 0.69
C GLU A 125 -6.74 4.16 2.20
N LEU A 126 -5.96 3.35 2.90
CA LEU A 126 -5.63 3.53 4.30
C LEU A 126 -4.12 3.82 4.40
N GLN A 127 -3.74 4.78 5.24
CA GLN A 127 -2.33 5.11 5.49
C GLN A 127 -1.98 4.79 6.95
N VAL A 128 -0.94 3.98 7.15
CA VAL A 128 -0.42 3.60 8.48
C VAL A 128 0.99 4.14 8.62
N PHE A 129 1.18 5.15 9.45
CA PHE A 129 2.46 5.82 9.63
C PHE A 129 3.36 5.06 10.61
N LEU A 130 4.63 4.96 10.24
CA LEU A 130 5.66 4.22 10.96
C LEU A 130 6.68 5.19 11.53
N SER A 131 7.27 4.84 12.67
CA SER A 131 8.27 5.70 13.33
C SER A 131 9.65 5.71 12.63
N GLY A 132 9.86 4.84 11.63
CA GLY A 132 11.12 4.70 10.91
C GLY A 132 11.12 3.51 9.94
N PRO A 133 12.31 3.18 9.40
CA PRO A 133 12.53 2.00 8.58
C PRO A 133 11.93 0.76 9.23
N SER A 134 11.18 -0.01 8.45
CA SER A 134 10.46 -1.18 8.95
C SER A 134 10.42 -2.25 7.89
N GLU A 135 10.26 -3.49 8.33
CA GLU A 135 9.87 -4.59 7.46
C GLU A 135 8.46 -5.03 7.81
N PHE A 136 7.74 -5.51 6.81
CA PHE A 136 6.35 -5.89 6.94
C PHE A 136 6.06 -7.18 6.19
N LYS A 137 5.02 -7.88 6.61
CA LYS A 137 4.44 -8.99 5.89
C LYS A 137 2.92 -8.93 5.95
N VAL A 138 2.29 -9.52 4.95
CA VAL A 138 0.83 -9.58 4.84
C VAL A 138 0.38 -11.04 4.87
N ILE A 139 -0.64 -11.32 5.69
CA ILE A 139 -1.21 -12.64 5.88
C ILE A 139 -2.72 -12.55 5.64
N GLU A 140 -3.19 -13.30 4.65
CA GLU A 140 -4.61 -13.58 4.44
C GLU A 140 -5.04 -14.67 5.42
N ILE A 141 -6.09 -14.38 6.18
CA ILE A 141 -6.78 -15.36 7.02
C ILE A 141 -8.18 -15.49 6.44
N ASP A 142 -8.52 -16.66 5.91
CA ASP A 142 -9.86 -16.98 5.42
C ASP A 142 -10.78 -17.42 6.57
N ASP A 143 -12.09 -17.28 6.40
CA ASP A 143 -13.14 -17.80 7.29
C ASP A 143 -13.02 -17.47 8.80
N PRO A 144 -13.32 -16.22 9.23
CA PRO A 144 -13.72 -15.07 8.41
C PRO A 144 -12.52 -14.31 7.84
N ALA A 145 -12.70 -13.75 6.65
CA ALA A 145 -11.70 -12.98 5.91
C ALA A 145 -11.15 -11.83 6.75
N LYS A 146 -9.85 -11.91 7.04
CA LYS A 146 -9.09 -10.87 7.72
C LYS A 146 -7.77 -10.65 7.00
N LEU A 147 -7.37 -9.39 6.86
CA LEU A 147 -6.03 -9.05 6.41
C LEU A 147 -5.18 -8.70 7.62
N SER A 148 -4.20 -9.55 7.93
CA SER A 148 -3.25 -9.31 9.01
C SER A 148 -1.94 -8.78 8.44
N ILE A 149 -1.47 -7.66 8.97
CA ILE A 149 -0.24 -7.00 8.55
C ILE A 149 0.67 -6.93 9.78
N ASP A 150 1.79 -7.62 9.74
CA ASP A 150 2.79 -7.57 10.80
C ASP A 150 3.89 -6.61 10.38
N VAL A 151 4.23 -5.68 11.26
CA VAL A 151 5.28 -4.68 11.05
C VAL A 151 6.27 -4.75 12.19
N ARG A 152 7.56 -4.78 11.88
CA ARG A 152 8.62 -4.69 12.88
C ARG A 152 9.71 -3.71 12.43
N PRO A 153 10.35 -3.01 13.39
CA PRO A 153 11.33 -2.00 13.06
C PRO A 153 12.59 -2.62 12.44
N LEU A 154 13.12 -1.97 11.42
CA LEU A 154 14.42 -2.26 10.83
C LEU A 154 15.43 -1.28 11.41
N LYS A 155 16.55 -1.79 11.96
CA LYS A 155 17.61 -0.92 12.46
C LYS A 155 18.38 -0.32 11.27
N SER A 156 18.01 0.89 10.88
CA SER A 156 18.67 1.67 9.85
C SER A 156 18.71 3.13 10.24
N ASP A 157 19.69 3.86 9.72
CA ASP A 157 19.72 5.31 9.86
C ASP A 157 18.55 5.94 9.12
N ILE A 158 17.96 6.95 9.75
CA ILE A 158 16.95 7.80 9.12
C ILE A 158 17.71 8.96 8.46
N PRO A 159 17.54 9.24 7.16
CA PRO A 159 18.21 10.35 6.51
C PRO A 159 17.50 11.69 6.79
N ASN A 160 18.18 12.80 6.50
CA ASN A 160 17.50 14.07 6.24
C ASN A 160 16.98 14.04 4.81
N ILE A 161 15.80 14.64 4.60
CA ILE A 161 15.15 14.74 3.30
C ILE A 161 14.70 16.18 3.05
N TYR A 162 14.49 16.47 1.77
CA TYR A 162 13.94 17.73 1.26
C TYR A 162 12.64 17.41 0.56
N SER A 163 11.50 17.87 1.09
CA SER A 163 10.20 17.70 0.44
C SER A 163 9.89 18.91 -0.42
N VAL A 164 9.59 18.69 -1.70
CA VAL A 164 8.98 19.68 -2.58
C VAL A 164 7.47 19.49 -2.49
N GLN A 165 6.81 20.38 -1.75
CA GLN A 165 5.39 20.33 -1.45
C GLN A 165 4.61 21.28 -2.35
N LEU A 166 3.60 20.77 -3.05
CA LEU A 166 2.66 21.58 -3.81
C LEU A 166 1.69 22.29 -2.88
N THR A 167 1.46 23.57 -3.15
CA THR A 167 0.39 24.35 -2.50
C THR A 167 -0.91 24.20 -3.29
N GLY A 168 -2.06 24.35 -2.62
CA GLY A 168 -3.37 24.36 -3.27
C GLY A 168 -4.40 23.41 -2.66
N PRO A 169 -4.12 22.10 -2.54
CA PRO A 169 -5.08 21.14 -2.00
C PRO A 169 -5.46 21.45 -0.56
N ALA A 170 -6.75 21.68 -0.30
CA ALA A 170 -7.27 21.91 1.05
C ALA A 170 -7.76 20.62 1.74
N ASN A 171 -7.96 19.55 0.96
CA ASN A 171 -8.47 18.27 1.44
C ASN A 171 -7.97 17.11 0.58
N ALA A 172 -8.20 15.88 1.04
CA ALA A 172 -7.71 14.68 0.37
C ALA A 172 -8.26 14.55 -1.07
N ALA A 173 -9.54 14.87 -1.31
CA ALA A 173 -10.13 14.76 -2.63
C ALA A 173 -9.42 15.67 -3.66
N GLU A 174 -9.13 16.92 -3.28
CA GLU A 174 -8.35 17.85 -4.10
C GLU A 174 -6.90 17.37 -4.29
N ALA A 175 -6.29 16.78 -3.26
CA ALA A 175 -4.93 16.25 -3.36
C ALA A 175 -4.81 15.10 -4.38
N TYR A 176 -5.73 14.13 -4.33
CA TYR A 176 -5.74 13.04 -5.32
C TYR A 176 -6.15 13.54 -6.71
N ALA A 177 -7.09 14.48 -6.81
CA ALA A 177 -7.44 15.08 -8.10
C ALA A 177 -6.23 15.79 -8.73
N LEU A 178 -5.45 16.52 -7.93
CA LEU A 178 -4.21 17.15 -8.38
C LEU A 178 -3.19 16.13 -8.87
N ILE A 179 -3.01 15.00 -8.16
CA ILE A 179 -2.08 13.94 -8.59
C ILE A 179 -2.56 13.26 -9.88
N GLU A 180 -3.85 12.97 -10.00
CA GLU A 180 -4.43 12.23 -11.13
C GLU A 180 -4.54 13.08 -12.41
N GLN A 181 -4.76 14.39 -12.28
CA GLN A 181 -5.01 15.30 -13.40
C GLN A 181 -3.82 16.25 -13.66
N GLY A 182 -2.87 16.32 -12.72
CA GLY A 182 -1.71 17.19 -12.81
C GLY A 182 -0.79 16.78 -13.95
N SER A 183 -0.34 17.78 -14.70
CA SER A 183 0.76 17.62 -15.66
C SER A 183 2.04 18.03 -14.96
N PHE A 184 2.84 17.06 -14.56
CA PHE A 184 4.06 17.27 -13.80
C PHE A 184 5.31 17.10 -14.68
N PRO A 185 6.43 17.77 -14.35
CA PRO A 185 7.68 17.57 -15.06
C PRO A 185 8.19 16.13 -14.89
N ASP A 186 8.98 15.67 -15.86
CA ASP A 186 9.59 14.34 -15.82
C ASP A 186 10.37 14.12 -14.52
N GLY A 187 10.11 13.00 -13.86
CA GLY A 187 10.73 12.64 -12.58
C GLY A 187 10.05 13.24 -11.35
N PHE A 188 8.98 14.03 -11.52
CA PHE A 188 8.09 14.42 -10.43
C PHE A 188 6.89 13.47 -10.32
N LEU A 189 6.92 12.60 -9.32
CA LEU A 189 5.87 11.63 -8.98
C LEU A 189 5.39 11.95 -7.56
N PRO A 190 4.55 12.99 -7.40
CA PRO A 190 4.11 13.40 -6.09
C PRO A 190 3.18 12.37 -5.47
N ASP A 191 3.16 12.38 -4.15
CA ASP A 191 2.41 11.47 -3.30
C ASP A 191 1.50 12.28 -2.36
N ALA A 192 0.33 11.74 -2.05
CA ALA A 192 -0.61 12.35 -1.11
C ALA A 192 -0.36 11.77 0.29
N VAL A 193 0.03 12.63 1.23
CA VAL A 193 0.14 12.30 2.64
C VAL A 193 -1.10 12.84 3.36
N VAL A 194 -1.93 11.93 3.88
CA VAL A 194 -3.19 12.29 4.55
C VAL A 194 -3.17 11.77 5.98
N MET A 195 -3.19 12.68 6.95
CA MET A 195 -3.22 12.33 8.37
C MET A 195 -4.15 13.28 9.13
N GLY A 196 -5.34 12.78 9.48
CA GLY A 196 -6.37 13.63 10.08
C GLY A 196 -6.71 14.79 9.15
N ASN A 197 -6.51 16.02 9.62
CA ASN A 197 -6.74 17.23 8.83
C ASN A 197 -5.51 17.69 8.03
N VAL A 198 -4.35 17.04 8.21
CA VAL A 198 -3.14 17.36 7.46
C VAL A 198 -3.22 16.64 6.11
N VAL A 199 -3.21 17.43 5.04
CA VAL A 199 -3.17 16.92 3.66
C VAL A 199 -2.04 17.64 2.93
N VAL A 200 -1.11 16.86 2.40
CA VAL A 200 0.05 17.37 1.67
C VAL A 200 0.24 16.56 0.40
N VAL A 201 0.51 17.26 -0.71
CA VAL A 201 0.99 16.66 -1.95
C VAL A 201 2.45 17.02 -2.12
N GLU A 202 3.33 16.04 -2.06
CA GLU A 202 4.77 16.29 -2.08
C GLU A 202 5.54 15.17 -2.77
N GLN A 203 6.78 15.48 -3.16
CA GLN A 203 7.80 14.46 -3.39
C GLN A 203 9.02 14.76 -2.53
N THR A 204 9.63 13.71 -2.01
CA THR A 204 10.81 13.81 -1.18
C THR A 204 12.09 13.50 -1.97
N PHE A 205 13.16 14.20 -1.63
CA PHE A 205 14.48 14.08 -2.23
C PHE A 205 15.53 13.96 -1.12
N THR A 206 16.61 13.22 -1.37
CA THR A 206 17.74 13.13 -0.44
C THR A 206 18.79 14.23 -0.69
N SER A 207 18.56 15.10 -1.68
CA SER A 207 19.49 16.16 -2.08
C SER A 207 18.78 17.51 -2.23
N ALA A 208 19.32 18.53 -1.56
CA ALA A 208 18.82 19.90 -1.65
C ALA A 208 18.88 20.44 -3.10
N SER A 209 19.92 20.07 -3.87
CA SER A 209 20.06 20.53 -5.25
C SER A 209 19.03 19.92 -6.18
N GLU A 210 18.61 18.67 -5.92
CA GLU A 210 17.57 17.99 -6.69
C GLU A 210 16.19 18.58 -6.37
N ALA A 211 15.89 18.79 -5.08
CA ALA A 211 14.67 19.46 -4.66
C ALA A 211 14.57 20.87 -5.27
N ALA A 212 15.65 21.66 -5.22
CA ALA A 212 15.67 23.00 -5.81
C ALA A 212 15.58 22.99 -7.34
N ARG A 213 16.11 21.96 -8.02
CA ARG A 213 15.92 21.80 -9.47
C ARG A 213 14.45 21.51 -9.78
N MET A 214 13.83 20.62 -9.01
CA MET A 214 12.45 20.23 -9.22
C MET A 214 11.48 21.38 -8.97
N ASP A 215 11.67 22.13 -7.88
CA ASP A 215 10.91 23.34 -7.57
C ASP A 215 10.94 24.35 -8.73
N ARG A 216 12.11 24.62 -9.32
CA ARG A 216 12.20 25.50 -10.51
C ARG A 216 11.40 24.99 -11.69
N MET A 217 11.48 23.69 -12.00
CA MET A 217 10.71 23.09 -13.10
C MET A 217 9.20 23.18 -12.86
N LEU A 218 8.76 22.96 -11.63
CA LEU A 218 7.36 23.11 -11.24
C LEU A 218 6.87 24.56 -11.35
N GLN A 219 7.69 25.52 -10.94
CA GLN A 219 7.38 26.95 -11.08
C GLN A 219 7.28 27.39 -12.54
N GLU A 220 8.15 26.89 -13.42
CA GLU A 220 8.07 27.13 -14.88
C GLU A 220 6.77 26.58 -15.49
N MET A 221 6.19 25.54 -14.90
CA MET A 221 4.90 24.97 -15.27
C MET A 221 3.70 25.61 -14.54
N GLY A 222 3.95 26.64 -13.72
CA GLY A 222 2.90 27.41 -13.02
C GLY A 222 2.47 26.85 -11.67
N TYR A 223 3.16 25.84 -11.13
CA TYR A 223 2.89 25.35 -9.77
C TYR A 223 3.59 26.24 -8.74
N THR A 224 2.93 26.42 -7.59
CA THR A 224 3.53 27.06 -6.42
C THR A 224 3.91 25.99 -5.40
N CYS A 225 5.18 25.99 -4.99
CA CYS A 225 5.73 24.96 -4.10
C CYS A 225 6.41 25.56 -2.88
N ILE A 226 6.60 24.72 -1.85
CA ILE A 226 7.41 25.00 -0.67
C ILE A 226 8.44 23.87 -0.53
N ILE A 227 9.69 24.22 -0.25
CA ILE A 227 10.73 23.24 0.10
C ILE A 227 10.85 23.21 1.63
N ASN A 228 10.65 22.03 2.22
CA ASN A 228 10.90 21.80 3.65
C ASN A 228 12.03 20.79 3.83
N GLU A 229 12.96 21.08 4.74
CA GLU A 229 13.96 20.11 5.21
C GLU A 229 13.45 19.47 6.50
N ARG A 230 13.52 18.13 6.57
CA ARG A 230 13.11 17.38 7.77
C ARG A 230 13.78 16.00 7.82
N ARG A 231 13.68 15.32 8.96
CA ARG A 231 14.07 13.91 9.07
C ARG A 231 13.07 13.03 8.31
N GLY A 232 13.53 11.94 7.73
CA GLY A 232 12.69 11.05 6.93
C GLY A 232 11.50 10.41 7.68
N ASN A 233 11.54 10.35 9.01
CA ASN A 233 10.43 9.87 9.82
C ASN A 233 9.53 10.99 10.36
N GLU A 234 9.86 12.26 10.09
CA GLU A 234 9.01 13.40 10.45
C GLU A 234 7.90 13.54 9.43
N LEU A 235 6.71 13.83 9.95
CA LEU A 235 5.51 14.05 9.14
C LEU A 235 5.60 15.41 8.46
N PRO A 236 4.94 15.60 7.30
CA PRO A 236 4.87 16.90 6.65
C PRO A 236 4.32 17.97 7.56
N GLN A 237 4.85 19.18 7.45
CA GLN A 237 4.33 20.36 8.14
C GLN A 237 3.47 21.17 7.16
N VAL A 238 2.39 21.76 7.66
CA VAL A 238 1.45 22.62 6.93
C VAL A 238 1.56 24.05 7.42
#